data_AF-Q9UBP9-F1
#
_entry.id   AF-Q9UBP9-F1
#
_cell.length_a   1.000
_cell.length_b   1.000
_cell.length_c   1.000
_cell.angle_alpha   90.00
_cell.angle_beta   90.00
_cell.angle_gamma   90.00
#
_symmetry.space_group_name_H-M   'P 1'
#
loop_
_entity.id
_entity.type
_entity.pdbx_description
1 polymer ?
#
loop_
_entity_poly.entity_id
_entity_poly.type
_entity_poly.pdbx_seq_one_letter_code
_entity_poly.pdbx_strand_id
1 'polypeptide(L)'
;MNRAFSRKKDKTWMHTPEALSKHFIPYNAKFLGSTEVEQPKGTEVVRDAVRKLKFARHIKKSEGQKIPKVELQISIYGVKILEPKTKEVQHNCQLHRISFCADDKTDKRIFTFICKDSESNKHLCYVFDSEKCAEEITLTIGQAFDLAYRKFLESGGKDVETRKQIAGLQKRIQDLETENMELKNKVQDLENQLRITQVSAPPAGSMTPKSPSTDIFDMIPFSPISHQSSMPTRNGTQPPPVPSRSTEIKRDLFGAEPFDPFNCGAADFPPDIQSKLDEMQEGFKMGLTLEGTVFCLDPLDSRC
;
A
#
# COMPACT_ATOMS: atom_id res chain seq x y z
N MET A 1 50.49 16.55 -9.81
CA MET A 1 50.40 15.78 -8.55
C MET A 1 48.92 15.62 -8.21
N ASN A 2 48.33 14.48 -8.58
CA ASN A 2 46.89 14.23 -8.39
C ASN A 2 46.66 13.46 -7.08
N ARG A 3 46.04 14.10 -6.09
CA ARG A 3 45.55 13.44 -4.86
C ARG A 3 44.03 13.51 -4.86
N ALA A 4 43.39 12.49 -5.43
CA ALA A 4 41.96 12.26 -5.27
C ALA A 4 41.71 11.75 -3.84
N PHE A 5 41.12 12.60 -3.01
CA PHE A 5 40.67 12.24 -1.66
C PHE A 5 39.41 11.38 -1.75
N SER A 6 39.61 10.06 -1.79
CA SER A 6 38.60 9.09 -1.39
C SER A 6 38.28 9.32 0.09
N ARG A 7 37.17 9.98 0.41
CA ARG A 7 36.61 10.02 1.77
C ARG A 7 35.15 9.57 1.73
N LYS A 8 34.96 8.26 1.62
CA LYS A 8 33.81 7.57 2.25
C LYS A 8 33.97 7.74 3.76
N LYS A 9 33.42 8.81 4.34
CA LYS A 9 33.20 8.87 5.79
C LYS A 9 31.91 8.11 6.06
N ASP A 10 32.00 6.99 6.76
CA ASP A 10 30.83 6.33 7.33
C ASP A 10 30.07 7.37 8.16
N LYS A 11 28.90 7.77 7.68
CA LYS A 11 27.98 8.60 8.47
C LYS A 11 27.50 7.73 9.61
N THR A 12 28.02 7.96 10.81
CA THR A 12 27.48 7.36 12.02
C THR A 12 26.12 7.99 12.27
N TRP A 13 25.09 7.36 11.73
CA TRP A 13 23.71 7.68 12.02
C TRP A 13 23.40 7.42 13.50
N MET A 14 22.42 8.14 14.06
CA MET A 14 22.12 8.07 15.50
C MET A 14 21.51 6.72 15.91
N HIS A 15 20.66 6.15 15.06
CA HIS A 15 19.98 4.88 15.33
C HIS A 15 20.64 3.74 14.57
N THR A 16 20.47 2.50 15.03
CA THR A 16 20.86 1.35 14.23
C THR A 16 19.88 1.16 13.06
N PRO A 17 20.34 0.67 11.89
CA PRO A 17 19.45 0.36 10.77
C PRO A 17 18.30 -0.58 11.16
N GLU A 18 18.53 -1.51 12.07
CA GLU A 18 17.55 -2.47 12.58
C GLU A 18 16.42 -1.79 13.34
N ALA A 19 16.71 -0.75 14.12
CA ALA A 19 15.70 -0.06 14.92
C ALA A 19 14.65 0.64 14.04
N LEU A 20 15.08 1.28 12.96
CA LEU A 20 14.18 1.92 12.00
C LEU A 20 13.51 0.95 11.03
N SER A 21 14.15 -0.21 10.76
CA SER A 21 13.68 -1.15 9.74
C SER A 21 12.78 -2.27 10.27
N LYS A 22 13.00 -2.73 11.51
CA LYS A 22 12.19 -3.78 12.16
C LYS A 22 11.19 -3.22 13.17
N HIS A 23 11.43 -2.01 13.67
CA HIS A 23 10.63 -1.36 14.70
C HIS A 23 10.31 0.08 14.30
N PHE A 24 10.19 0.97 15.28
CA PHE A 24 10.05 2.40 15.12
C PHE A 24 10.75 3.11 16.28
N ILE A 25 11.14 4.37 16.06
CA ILE A 25 11.64 5.24 17.12
C ILE A 25 10.50 6.14 17.61
N PRO A 26 10.08 6.03 18.88
CA PRO A 26 9.00 6.84 19.44
C PRO A 26 9.51 8.21 19.93
N TYR A 27 8.77 9.28 19.61
CA TYR A 27 8.99 10.63 20.15
C TYR A 27 7.70 11.25 20.66
N ASN A 28 7.78 12.07 21.71
CA ASN A 28 6.65 12.87 22.18
C ASN A 28 6.80 14.32 21.68
N ALA A 29 5.72 14.87 21.12
CA ALA A 29 5.67 16.25 20.65
C ALA A 29 4.28 16.87 20.88
N LYS A 30 4.19 18.19 20.71
CA LYS A 30 2.92 18.92 20.65
C LYS A 30 2.61 19.19 19.19
N PHE A 31 1.40 18.85 18.75
CA PHE A 31 1.00 19.02 17.35
C PHE A 31 0.35 20.39 17.15
N LEU A 32 1.02 21.30 16.42
CA LEU A 32 0.47 22.63 16.14
C LEU A 32 -0.65 22.55 15.11
N GLY A 33 -0.52 21.63 14.14
CA GLY A 33 -1.49 21.34 13.10
C GLY A 33 -0.82 21.06 11.76
N SER A 34 -1.65 20.95 10.73
CA SER A 34 -1.22 20.89 9.33
C SER A 34 -1.82 22.05 8.53
N THR A 35 -1.13 22.49 7.48
CA THR A 35 -1.65 23.46 6.50
C THR A 35 -1.24 23.04 5.09
N GLU A 36 -2.10 23.31 4.12
CA GLU A 36 -1.76 23.22 2.71
C GLU A 36 -0.63 24.20 2.36
N VAL A 37 0.29 23.73 1.52
CA VAL A 37 1.42 24.48 0.97
C VAL A 37 1.50 24.29 -0.54
N GLU A 38 2.01 25.30 -1.24
CA GLU A 38 2.05 25.32 -2.71
C GLU A 38 3.17 24.45 -3.30
N GLN A 39 4.23 24.17 -2.52
CA GLN A 39 5.43 23.49 -2.98
C GLN A 39 5.78 22.28 -2.10
N PRO A 40 6.32 21.19 -2.67
CA PRO A 40 6.72 20.00 -1.92
C PRO A 40 7.95 20.22 -1.03
N LYS A 41 8.74 21.27 -1.29
CA LYS A 41 9.99 21.58 -0.57
C LYS A 41 10.19 23.09 -0.45
N GLY A 42 11.04 23.49 0.49
CA GLY A 42 11.54 24.87 0.61
C GLY A 42 11.46 25.43 2.02
N THR A 43 12.55 26.05 2.46
CA THR A 43 12.64 26.68 3.78
C THR A 43 11.61 27.79 3.93
N GLU A 44 11.42 28.63 2.91
CA GLU A 44 10.43 29.72 2.92
C GLU A 44 9.00 29.19 3.10
N VAL A 45 8.66 28.14 2.35
CA VAL A 45 7.36 27.47 2.40
C VAL A 45 7.06 26.95 3.80
N VAL A 46 8.05 26.32 4.44
CA VAL A 46 7.95 25.85 5.82
C VAL A 46 7.84 27.01 6.80
N ARG A 47 8.64 28.07 6.67
CA ARG A 47 8.58 29.25 7.57
C ARG A 47 7.21 29.91 7.53
N ASP A 48 6.62 30.02 6.34
CA ASP A 48 5.29 30.59 6.16
C ASP A 48 4.20 29.70 6.79
N ALA A 49 4.29 28.38 6.60
CA ALA A 49 3.41 27.41 7.25
C ALA A 49 3.49 27.46 8.78
N VAL A 50 4.70 27.52 9.34
CA VAL A 50 4.95 27.65 10.78
C VAL A 50 4.35 28.96 11.31
N ARG A 51 4.55 30.09 10.61
CA ARG A 51 3.98 31.39 11.00
C ARG A 51 2.45 31.34 11.04
N LYS A 52 1.82 30.79 9.99
CA LYS A 52 0.37 30.63 9.88
C LYS A 52 -0.21 29.80 11.03
N LEU A 53 0.40 28.65 11.33
CA LEU A 53 -0.06 27.78 12.40
C LEU A 53 0.21 28.36 13.80
N LYS A 54 1.34 29.04 14.02
CA LYS A 54 1.60 29.77 15.27
C LYS A 54 0.55 30.86 15.52
N PHE A 55 0.15 31.61 14.48
CA PHE A 55 -0.90 32.62 14.58
C PHE A 55 -2.27 31.99 14.90
N ALA A 56 -2.68 30.95 14.16
CA ALA A 56 -3.92 30.23 14.45
C ALA A 56 -3.93 29.64 15.87
N ARG A 57 -2.77 29.15 16.35
CA ARG A 57 -2.62 28.64 17.71
C ARG A 57 -2.75 29.73 18.77
N HIS A 58 -2.28 30.94 18.48
CA HIS A 58 -2.43 32.09 19.37
C HIS A 58 -3.92 32.43 19.59
N ILE A 59 -4.72 32.41 18.52
CA ILE A 59 -6.19 32.60 18.60
C ILE A 59 -6.85 31.48 19.40
N LYS A 60 -6.56 30.22 19.09
CA LYS A 60 -7.09 29.06 19.85
C LYS A 60 -6.69 29.08 21.32
N LYS A 61 -5.52 29.64 21.64
CA LYS A 61 -5.07 29.82 23.03
C LYS A 61 -5.93 30.84 23.77
N SER A 62 -6.34 31.94 23.12
CA SER A 62 -7.31 32.88 23.73
C SER A 62 -8.69 32.28 23.96
N GLU A 63 -9.06 31.24 23.21
CA GLU A 63 -10.30 30.45 23.42
C GLU A 63 -10.14 29.34 24.49
N GLY A 64 -8.97 29.23 25.13
CA GLY A 64 -8.69 28.22 26.16
C GLY A 64 -8.28 26.84 25.62
N GLN A 65 -8.13 26.67 24.31
CA GLN A 65 -7.71 25.40 23.72
C GLN A 65 -6.18 25.21 23.84
N LYS A 66 -5.75 24.10 24.47
CA LYS A 66 -4.34 23.71 24.62
C LYS A 66 -3.83 22.88 23.43
N ILE A 67 -2.52 22.96 23.15
CA ILE A 67 -1.91 22.23 22.03
C ILE A 67 -1.99 20.73 22.34
N PRO A 68 -2.59 19.90 21.45
CA PRO A 68 -2.67 18.47 21.67
C PRO A 68 -1.25 17.87 21.71
N LYS A 69 -1.05 16.91 22.61
CA LYS A 69 0.19 16.11 22.67
C LYS A 69 0.00 14.89 21.78
N VAL A 70 1.04 14.52 21.05
CA VAL A 70 1.04 13.37 20.14
C VAL A 70 2.29 12.53 20.36
N GLU A 71 2.17 11.23 20.09
CA GLU A 71 3.29 10.32 19.94
C GLU A 71 3.59 10.14 18.45
N LEU A 72 4.85 10.38 18.07
CA LEU A 72 5.36 10.09 16.73
C LEU A 72 6.05 8.74 16.75
N GLN A 73 5.73 7.89 15.78
CA GLN A 73 6.46 6.65 15.53
C GLN A 73 7.12 6.73 14.16
N ILE A 74 8.45 6.81 14.14
CA ILE A 74 9.24 6.98 12.91
C ILE A 74 9.89 5.64 12.53
N SER A 75 9.69 5.21 11.29
CA SER A 75 10.26 3.97 10.73
C SER A 75 10.59 4.17 9.24
N ILE A 76 11.23 3.19 8.61
CA ILE A 76 11.43 3.19 7.14
C ILE A 76 10.12 3.18 6.34
N TYR A 77 9.00 2.86 6.97
CA TYR A 77 7.68 2.83 6.32
C TYR A 77 6.99 4.20 6.32
N GLY A 78 7.31 5.06 7.28
CA GLY A 78 6.68 6.37 7.44
C GLY A 78 6.69 6.89 8.87
N VAL A 79 5.94 7.97 9.05
CA VAL A 79 5.70 8.66 10.33
C VAL A 79 4.24 8.50 10.71
N LYS A 80 3.97 7.79 11.81
CA LYS A 80 2.64 7.72 12.40
C LYS A 80 2.50 8.77 13.49
N ILE A 81 1.36 9.45 13.54
CA ILE A 81 0.98 10.40 14.57
C ILE A 81 -0.15 9.78 15.38
N LEU A 82 0.08 9.54 16.67
CA LEU A 82 -0.85 8.84 17.55
C LEU A 82 -1.28 9.71 18.73
N GLU A 83 -2.49 9.46 19.22
CA GLU A 83 -2.91 9.97 20.53
C GLU A 83 -2.14 9.23 21.64
N PRO A 84 -1.41 9.92 22.54
CA PRO A 84 -0.51 9.26 23.48
C PRO A 84 -1.18 8.29 24.45
N LYS A 85 -2.46 8.54 24.77
CA LYS A 85 -3.25 7.75 25.74
C LYS A 85 -3.91 6.53 25.12
N THR A 86 -4.63 6.71 24.02
CA THR A 86 -5.39 5.62 23.37
C THR A 86 -4.55 4.82 22.39
N LYS A 87 -3.38 5.34 21.98
CA LYS A 87 -2.55 4.79 20.89
C LYS A 87 -3.31 4.66 19.57
N GLU A 88 -4.35 5.47 19.39
CA GLU A 88 -5.08 5.57 18.14
C GLU A 88 -4.27 6.38 17.12
N VAL A 89 -4.18 5.87 15.90
CA VAL A 89 -3.45 6.53 14.80
C VAL A 89 -4.32 7.64 14.21
N GLN A 90 -3.93 8.88 14.42
CA GLN A 90 -4.61 10.06 13.86
C GLN A 90 -4.18 10.32 12.42
N HIS A 91 -2.88 10.14 12.13
CA HIS A 91 -2.34 10.31 10.79
C HIS A 91 -1.26 9.26 10.51
N ASN A 92 -1.25 8.74 9.28
CA ASN A 92 -0.26 7.78 8.80
C ASN A 92 0.42 8.32 7.54
N CYS A 93 1.55 9.01 7.72
CA CYS A 93 2.29 9.64 6.64
C CYS A 93 3.34 8.65 6.09
N GLN A 94 3.03 8.03 4.95
CA GLN A 94 3.93 7.09 4.29
C GLN A 94 5.22 7.78 3.85
N LEU A 95 6.37 7.14 4.07
CA LEU A 95 7.67 7.80 3.88
C LEU A 95 7.87 8.30 2.44
N HIS A 96 7.43 7.55 1.43
CA HIS A 96 7.55 7.93 0.02
C HIS A 96 6.69 9.14 -0.40
N ARG A 97 5.76 9.58 0.46
CA ARG A 97 4.93 10.78 0.24
C ARG A 97 5.46 11.99 0.99
N ILE A 98 6.39 11.79 1.90
CA ILE A 98 7.06 12.88 2.61
C ILE A 98 8.15 13.40 1.68
N SER A 99 8.07 14.68 1.31
CA SER A 99 8.96 15.30 0.32
C SER A 99 10.03 16.18 0.96
N PHE A 100 9.82 16.63 2.19
CA PHE A 100 10.74 17.53 2.89
C PHE A 100 10.57 17.40 4.40
N CYS A 101 11.66 17.49 5.17
CA CYS A 101 11.63 17.67 6.61
C CYS A 101 12.70 18.68 7.04
N ALA A 102 12.39 19.49 8.05
CA ALA A 102 13.27 20.54 8.53
C ALA A 102 12.99 20.93 9.98
N ASP A 103 14.05 21.23 10.72
CA ASP A 103 14.01 21.97 11.99
C ASP A 103 14.07 23.48 11.76
N ASP A 104 13.52 24.26 12.69
CA ASP A 104 13.58 25.72 12.66
C ASP A 104 14.87 26.24 13.32
N LYS A 105 15.64 27.04 12.58
CA LYS A 105 16.90 27.64 13.08
C LYS A 105 16.72 28.73 14.12
N THR A 106 15.55 29.35 14.16
CA THR A 106 15.21 30.42 15.11
C THR A 106 14.55 29.88 16.37
N ASP A 107 13.73 28.83 16.24
CA ASP A 107 13.02 28.18 17.35
C ASP A 107 13.35 26.69 17.39
N LYS A 108 14.37 26.32 18.17
CA LYS A 108 14.90 24.94 18.30
C LYS A 108 13.90 23.88 18.76
N ARG A 109 12.67 24.28 19.08
CA ARG A 109 11.58 23.38 19.43
C ARG A 109 10.74 22.97 18.24
N ILE A 110 10.81 23.71 17.14
CA ILE A 110 9.97 23.49 15.98
C ILE A 110 10.68 22.57 15.00
N PHE A 111 9.96 21.54 14.57
CA PHE A 111 10.30 20.74 13.41
C PHE A 111 9.05 20.49 12.57
N THR A 112 9.28 20.20 11.30
CA THR A 112 8.22 20.09 10.29
C THR A 112 8.55 19.00 9.28
N PHE A 113 7.51 18.51 8.62
CA PHE A 113 7.65 17.78 7.38
C PHE A 113 6.50 18.09 6.42
N ILE A 114 6.75 17.99 5.12
CA ILE A 114 5.75 18.15 4.06
C ILE A 114 5.41 16.76 3.53
N CYS A 115 4.12 16.41 3.53
CA CYS A 115 3.60 15.14 3.04
C CYS A 115 2.53 15.41 1.98
N LYS A 116 2.61 14.72 0.83
CA LYS A 116 1.54 14.69 -0.17
C LYS A 116 0.36 13.88 0.38
N ASP A 117 -0.81 14.47 0.38
CA ASP A 117 -2.04 13.83 0.83
C ASP A 117 -2.60 12.86 -0.23
N SER A 118 -3.09 11.68 0.17
CA SER A 118 -3.63 10.69 -0.77
C SER A 118 -4.90 11.15 -1.46
N GLU A 119 -5.73 11.84 -0.71
CA GLU A 119 -7.12 12.10 -1.11
C GLU A 119 -7.18 13.35 -1.97
N SER A 120 -6.55 14.44 -1.50
CA SER A 120 -6.59 15.72 -2.18
C SER A 120 -5.46 15.96 -3.18
N ASN A 121 -4.43 15.10 -3.22
CA ASN A 121 -3.19 15.32 -3.99
C ASN A 121 -2.47 16.65 -3.68
N LYS A 122 -2.78 17.27 -2.54
CA LYS A 122 -2.16 18.52 -2.09
C LYS A 122 -0.97 18.24 -1.17
N HIS A 123 -0.05 19.19 -1.07
CA HIS A 123 1.04 19.13 -0.11
C HIS A 123 0.59 19.72 1.22
N LEU A 124 0.71 18.93 2.29
CA LEU A 124 0.40 19.35 3.66
C LEU A 124 1.71 19.45 4.46
N CYS A 125 1.98 20.63 5.01
CA CYS A 125 3.05 20.85 5.97
C CYS A 125 2.53 20.57 7.38
N TYR A 126 3.11 19.59 8.05
CA TYR A 126 2.84 19.24 9.45
C TYR A 126 3.85 19.94 10.34
N VAL A 127 3.36 20.63 11.38
CA VAL A 127 4.21 21.42 12.29
C VAL A 127 4.06 20.93 13.72
N PHE A 128 5.19 20.75 14.40
CA PHE A 128 5.25 20.23 15.75
C PHE A 128 6.16 21.10 16.64
N ASP A 129 5.91 21.05 17.93
CA ASP A 129 6.74 21.63 19.00
C ASP A 129 7.21 20.50 19.92
N SER A 130 8.53 20.25 19.91
CA SER A 130 9.22 19.32 20.79
C SER A 130 10.17 20.09 21.71
N GLU A 131 10.18 19.76 22.99
CA GLU A 131 10.96 20.53 23.96
C GLU A 131 12.48 20.40 23.79
N LYS A 132 12.96 19.23 23.34
CA LYS A 132 14.41 18.93 23.25
C LYS A 132 14.83 18.13 22.01
N CYS A 133 13.90 17.53 21.28
CA CYS A 133 14.22 16.52 20.26
C CYS A 133 13.92 16.98 18.82
N ALA A 134 13.64 18.26 18.56
CA ALA A 134 13.27 18.71 17.21
C ALA A 134 14.34 18.37 16.16
N GLU A 135 15.61 18.67 16.46
CA GLU A 135 16.76 18.34 15.61
C GLU A 135 16.93 16.82 15.46
N GLU A 136 16.84 16.07 16.57
CA GLU A 136 16.97 14.61 16.60
C GLU A 136 15.87 13.93 15.76
N ILE A 137 14.63 14.43 15.84
CA ILE A 137 13.51 13.93 15.05
C ILE A 137 13.76 14.16 13.56
N THR A 138 14.19 15.37 13.18
CA THR A 138 14.54 15.71 11.79
C THR A 138 15.64 14.78 11.26
N LEU A 139 16.69 14.52 12.05
CA LEU A 139 17.75 13.57 11.70
C LEU A 139 17.25 12.13 11.59
N THR A 140 16.36 11.70 12.48
CA THR A 140 15.77 10.35 12.47
C THR A 140 14.91 10.12 11.22
N ILE A 141 14.12 11.11 10.81
CA ILE A 141 13.36 11.07 9.55
C ILE A 141 14.33 10.97 8.37
N GLY A 142 15.39 11.80 8.35
CA GLY A 142 16.42 11.74 7.31
C GLY A 142 17.13 10.39 7.21
N GLN A 143 17.42 9.78 8.37
CA GLN A 143 17.98 8.43 8.42
C GLN A 143 17.02 7.38 7.87
N ALA A 144 15.72 7.48 8.21
CA ALA A 144 14.70 6.58 7.68
C ALA A 144 14.61 6.67 6.15
N PHE A 145 14.71 7.88 5.58
CA PHE A 145 14.78 8.08 4.14
C PHE A 145 15.98 7.38 3.50
N ASP A 146 17.19 7.59 4.02
CA ASP A 146 18.42 6.96 3.49
C ASP A 146 18.31 5.42 3.51
N LEU A 147 17.79 4.85 4.61
CA LEU A 147 17.58 3.41 4.72
C LEU A 147 16.51 2.88 3.77
N ALA A 148 15.38 3.57 3.65
CA ALA A 148 14.30 3.18 2.76
C ALA A 148 14.73 3.26 1.29
N TYR A 149 15.45 4.31 0.92
CA TYR A 149 15.99 4.48 -0.43
C TYR A 149 17.01 3.40 -0.78
N ARG A 150 17.93 3.09 0.14
CA ARG A 150 18.90 1.99 -0.06
C ARG A 150 18.20 0.65 -0.27
N LYS A 151 17.20 0.32 0.55
CA LYS A 151 16.39 -0.89 0.38
C LYS A 151 15.62 -0.92 -0.93
N PHE A 152 15.10 0.23 -1.37
CA PHE A 152 14.40 0.36 -2.64
C PHE A 152 15.33 0.05 -3.83
N LEU A 153 16.56 0.57 -3.80
CA LEU A 153 17.60 0.29 -4.80
C LEU A 153 18.04 -1.17 -4.78
N GLU A 154 18.31 -1.74 -3.59
CA GLU A 154 18.71 -3.15 -3.42
C GLU A 154 17.64 -4.13 -3.92
N SER A 155 16.36 -3.78 -3.75
CA SER A 155 15.24 -4.61 -4.20
C SER A 155 14.94 -4.45 -5.69
N GLY A 156 15.57 -3.49 -6.39
CA GLY A 156 15.25 -3.16 -7.79
C GLY A 156 13.78 -2.80 -7.98
N GLY A 157 13.16 -2.15 -7.00
CA GLY A 157 11.72 -1.83 -7.00
C GLY A 157 10.77 -3.02 -6.78
N LYS A 158 11.26 -4.28 -6.72
CA LYS A 158 10.42 -5.48 -6.58
C LYS A 158 9.55 -5.46 -5.32
N ASP A 159 10.06 -4.92 -4.22
CA ASP A 159 9.34 -4.86 -2.94
C ASP A 159 8.07 -3.98 -3.03
N VAL A 160 8.08 -2.97 -3.91
CA VAL A 160 6.90 -2.13 -4.18
C VAL A 160 5.85 -2.93 -4.93
N GLU A 161 6.26 -3.65 -5.98
CA GLU A 161 5.38 -4.48 -6.79
C GLU A 161 4.75 -5.61 -5.94
N THR A 162 5.57 -6.32 -5.17
CA THR A 162 5.10 -7.34 -4.24
C THR A 162 4.11 -6.77 -3.23
N ARG A 163 4.36 -5.58 -2.66
CA ARG A 163 3.41 -4.93 -1.74
C ARG A 163 2.11 -4.55 -2.44
N LYS A 164 2.14 -4.08 -3.68
CA LYS A 164 0.93 -3.76 -4.47
C LYS A 164 0.11 -5.01 -4.76
N GLN A 165 0.77 -6.11 -5.12
CA GLN A 165 0.13 -7.41 -5.32
C GLN A 165 -0.53 -7.89 -4.01
N ILE A 166 0.17 -7.82 -2.89
CA ILE A 166 -0.39 -8.18 -1.57
C ILE A 166 -1.60 -7.30 -1.24
N ALA A 167 -1.51 -5.98 -1.43
CA ALA A 167 -2.63 -5.06 -1.17
C ALA A 167 -3.84 -5.33 -2.09
N GLY A 168 -3.60 -5.63 -3.37
CA GLY A 168 -4.64 -6.02 -4.32
C GLY A 168 -5.32 -7.34 -3.93
N LEU A 169 -4.54 -8.34 -3.51
CA LEU A 169 -5.06 -9.61 -3.02
C LEU A 169 -5.86 -9.42 -1.71
N GLN A 170 -5.39 -8.60 -0.78
CA GLN A 170 -6.11 -8.29 0.45
C GLN A 170 -7.45 -7.61 0.18
N LYS A 171 -7.50 -6.63 -0.74
CA LYS A 171 -8.76 -6.00 -1.17
C LYS A 171 -9.70 -7.03 -1.78
N ARG A 172 -9.19 -7.90 -2.67
CA ARG A 172 -10.01 -8.96 -3.28
C ARG A 172 -10.55 -9.95 -2.26
N ILE A 173 -9.76 -10.31 -1.24
CA ILE A 173 -10.22 -11.15 -0.13
C ILE A 173 -11.36 -10.45 0.61
N GLN A 174 -11.22 -9.17 0.95
CA GLN A 174 -12.26 -8.41 1.64
C GLN A 174 -13.56 -8.28 0.82
N ASP A 175 -13.44 -8.02 -0.48
CA ASP A 175 -14.59 -7.95 -1.40
C ASP A 175 -15.30 -9.32 -1.47
N LEU A 176 -14.54 -10.42 -1.61
CA LEU A 176 -15.07 -11.79 -1.62
C LEU A 176 -15.68 -12.20 -0.28
N GLU A 177 -15.14 -11.75 0.86
CA GLU A 177 -15.72 -11.98 2.18
C GLU A 177 -17.06 -11.28 2.34
N THR A 178 -17.17 -10.04 1.83
CA THR A 178 -18.41 -9.27 1.82
C THR A 178 -19.47 -9.93 0.93
N GLU A 179 -19.10 -10.31 -0.29
CA GLU A 179 -19.99 -11.03 -1.22
C GLU A 179 -20.43 -12.39 -0.63
N ASN A 180 -19.51 -13.15 -0.04
CA ASN A 180 -19.86 -14.40 0.64
C ASN A 180 -20.82 -14.19 1.82
N MET A 181 -20.68 -13.08 2.57
CA MET A 181 -21.60 -12.74 3.64
C MET A 181 -23.00 -12.40 3.11
N GLU A 182 -23.09 -11.62 2.03
CA GLU A 182 -24.37 -11.30 1.38
C GLU A 182 -25.06 -12.53 0.81
N LEU A 183 -24.30 -13.42 0.17
CA LEU A 183 -24.82 -14.69 -0.37
C LEU A 183 -25.33 -15.60 0.73
N LYS A 184 -24.62 -15.72 1.86
CA LYS A 184 -25.09 -16.49 3.03
C LYS A 184 -26.42 -15.95 3.56
N ASN A 185 -26.57 -14.63 3.64
CA ASN A 185 -27.83 -14.01 4.07
C ASN A 185 -28.98 -14.30 3.09
N LYS A 186 -28.73 -14.20 1.77
CA LYS A 186 -29.74 -14.52 0.74
C LYS A 186 -30.15 -16.00 0.77
N VAL A 187 -29.20 -16.92 0.94
CA VAL A 187 -29.49 -18.35 1.08
C VAL A 187 -30.35 -18.61 2.30
N GLN A 188 -30.02 -18.00 3.44
CA GLN A 188 -30.81 -18.13 4.66
C GLN A 188 -32.25 -17.60 4.49
N ASP A 189 -32.43 -16.48 3.80
CA ASP A 189 -33.76 -15.92 3.52
C ASP A 189 -34.59 -16.83 2.60
N LEU A 190 -33.98 -17.37 1.54
CA LEU A 190 -34.63 -18.33 0.65
C LEU A 190 -35.00 -19.65 1.36
N GLU A 191 -34.13 -20.17 2.21
CA GLU A 191 -34.43 -21.35 3.04
C GLU A 191 -35.62 -21.11 3.97
N ASN A 192 -35.72 -19.91 4.55
CA ASN A 192 -36.86 -19.52 5.37
C ASN A 192 -38.16 -19.40 4.54
N GLN A 193 -38.11 -18.81 3.35
CA GLN A 193 -39.27 -18.72 2.43
C GLN A 193 -39.76 -20.11 1.98
N LEU A 194 -38.85 -21.05 1.71
CA LEU A 194 -39.20 -22.43 1.34
C LEU A 194 -39.83 -23.18 2.52
N ARG A 195 -39.35 -22.98 3.74
CA ARG A 195 -39.98 -23.54 4.95
C ARG A 195 -41.39 -23.01 5.17
N ILE A 196 -41.65 -21.73 4.89
CA ILE A 196 -42.99 -21.13 5.00
C ILE A 196 -43.93 -21.67 3.92
N THR A 197 -43.45 -21.84 2.69
CA THR A 197 -44.28 -22.30 1.56
C THR A 197 -44.72 -23.75 1.70
N GLN A 198 -43.87 -24.64 2.22
CA GLN A 198 -44.21 -26.06 2.41
C GLN A 198 -45.30 -26.32 3.46
N VAL A 199 -45.59 -25.36 4.35
CA VAL A 199 -46.62 -25.53 5.39
C VAL A 199 -48.02 -25.10 4.91
N SER A 200 -48.15 -24.47 3.74
CA SER A 200 -49.42 -23.85 3.28
C SER A 200 -50.11 -24.53 2.08
N ALA A 201 -49.70 -25.72 1.65
CA ALA A 201 -50.37 -26.43 0.55
C ALA A 201 -51.43 -27.43 1.07
N PRO A 202 -52.74 -27.24 0.79
CA PRO A 202 -53.76 -28.25 1.05
C PRO A 202 -53.71 -29.37 -0.02
N PRO A 203 -54.02 -30.64 0.32
CA PRO A 203 -53.93 -31.74 -0.62
C PRO A 203 -55.15 -31.75 -1.55
N ALA A 204 -54.99 -31.37 -2.81
CA ALA A 204 -56.03 -31.50 -3.84
C ALA A 204 -55.72 -32.67 -4.80
N GLY A 205 -56.51 -33.72 -4.63
CA GLY A 205 -57.02 -34.69 -5.62
C GLY A 205 -56.31 -34.90 -6.97
N SER A 206 -55.74 -36.11 -7.11
CA SER A 206 -55.95 -37.06 -8.22
C SER A 206 -56.45 -36.50 -9.57
N MET A 207 -55.59 -36.53 -10.60
CA MET A 207 -55.79 -37.24 -11.89
C MET A 207 -54.48 -37.19 -12.72
N THR A 208 -54.01 -38.36 -13.16
CA THR A 208 -52.92 -38.57 -14.15
C THR A 208 -53.54 -38.96 -15.51
N PRO A 209 -52.78 -39.14 -16.62
CA PRO A 209 -51.55 -38.47 -17.11
C PRO A 209 -51.59 -38.17 -18.64
N LYS A 210 -50.46 -37.66 -19.18
CA LYS A 210 -49.93 -37.69 -20.57
C LYS A 210 -49.84 -36.35 -21.30
N SER A 211 -48.62 -35.82 -21.39
CA SER A 211 -48.03 -35.14 -22.56
C SER A 211 -46.51 -35.10 -22.34
N PRO A 212 -45.67 -35.47 -23.33
CA PRO A 212 -44.22 -35.53 -23.16
C PRO A 212 -43.58 -34.19 -23.56
N SER A 213 -42.63 -33.65 -22.79
CA SER A 213 -41.72 -32.62 -23.33
C SER A 213 -40.47 -32.43 -22.46
N THR A 214 -39.35 -32.90 -23.01
CA THR A 214 -37.97 -32.40 -22.86
C THR A 214 -37.45 -32.16 -21.45
N ASP A 215 -36.91 -33.22 -20.85
CA ASP A 215 -35.78 -33.10 -19.92
C ASP A 215 -34.48 -33.12 -20.75
N ILE A 216 -33.68 -32.06 -20.62
CA ILE A 216 -32.44 -31.81 -21.38
C ILE A 216 -31.21 -32.41 -20.68
N PHE A 217 -31.40 -33.18 -19.61
CA PHE A 217 -30.33 -33.82 -18.84
C PHE A 217 -30.44 -35.33 -18.80
N ASP A 218 -30.53 -35.99 -19.96
CA ASP A 218 -30.25 -37.43 -20.04
C ASP A 218 -28.73 -37.67 -20.04
N MET A 219 -28.20 -37.79 -18.83
CA MET A 219 -26.90 -38.40 -18.53
C MET A 219 -26.90 -39.87 -19.02
N ILE A 220 -26.26 -40.15 -20.15
CA ILE A 220 -25.97 -41.53 -20.56
C ILE A 220 -24.72 -42.01 -19.81
N PRO A 221 -24.80 -43.09 -19.01
CA PRO A 221 -23.63 -43.67 -18.36
C PRO A 221 -22.82 -44.49 -19.39
N PHE A 222 -21.54 -44.16 -19.56
CA PHE A 222 -20.65 -44.97 -20.40
C PHE A 222 -20.40 -46.34 -19.74
N SER A 223 -20.80 -47.41 -20.43
CA SER A 223 -20.43 -48.78 -20.08
C SER A 223 -19.00 -49.10 -20.56
N PRO A 224 -18.25 -49.95 -19.83
CA PRO A 224 -16.83 -50.19 -20.08
C PRO A 224 -16.62 -51.20 -21.20
N ILE A 225 -15.76 -50.88 -22.18
CA ILE A 225 -15.24 -51.86 -23.16
C ILE A 225 -13.80 -52.21 -22.78
N SER A 226 -13.60 -53.51 -22.60
CA SER A 226 -12.37 -54.15 -22.17
C SER A 226 -11.50 -54.62 -23.35
N HIS A 227 -10.18 -54.63 -23.10
CA HIS A 227 -9.11 -55.45 -23.68
C HIS A 227 -8.59 -55.12 -25.11
N GLN A 228 -7.29 -54.80 -25.21
CA GLN A 228 -6.25 -55.80 -25.51
C GLN A 228 -4.79 -55.26 -25.38
N SER A 229 -3.96 -56.01 -24.61
CA SER A 229 -2.51 -56.33 -24.70
C SER A 229 -1.49 -55.25 -25.14
N SER A 230 -0.54 -54.78 -24.30
CA SER A 230 0.73 -55.40 -23.78
C SER A 230 1.80 -55.62 -24.87
N MET A 231 2.99 -55.00 -24.88
CA MET A 231 4.18 -55.22 -24.02
C MET A 231 5.36 -54.29 -24.49
N PRO A 232 6.54 -54.20 -23.84
CA PRO A 232 7.11 -52.93 -23.42
C PRO A 232 8.58 -52.64 -23.82
N THR A 233 9.09 -51.52 -23.31
CA THR A 233 10.51 -51.12 -23.09
C THR A 233 11.37 -50.72 -24.29
N ARG A 234 11.87 -49.46 -24.28
CA ARG A 234 13.28 -49.15 -23.92
C ARG A 234 13.52 -47.64 -23.78
N ASN A 235 14.27 -47.30 -22.72
CA ASN A 235 14.80 -45.99 -22.34
C ASN A 235 15.42 -45.16 -23.46
N GLY A 236 15.12 -43.86 -23.44
CA GLY A 236 15.82 -42.81 -24.19
C GLY A 236 15.31 -41.44 -23.75
N THR A 237 16.01 -40.83 -22.81
CA THR A 237 15.79 -39.49 -22.25
C THR A 237 15.75 -38.40 -23.33
N GLN A 238 14.56 -37.86 -23.62
CA GLN A 238 14.35 -36.56 -24.26
C GLN A 238 13.00 -36.01 -23.78
N PRO A 239 12.88 -34.75 -23.33
CA PRO A 239 11.59 -34.18 -22.98
C PRO A 239 10.74 -34.10 -24.26
N PRO A 240 9.44 -34.44 -24.22
CA PRO A 240 8.58 -34.40 -25.40
C PRO A 240 8.37 -32.94 -25.83
N PRO A 241 8.13 -32.69 -27.13
CA PRO A 241 7.83 -31.35 -27.61
C PRO A 241 6.49 -30.89 -27.03
N VAL A 242 6.45 -29.64 -26.57
CA VAL A 242 5.24 -28.99 -26.06
C VAL A 242 4.19 -28.98 -27.18
N PRO A 243 2.95 -29.45 -26.96
CA PRO A 243 1.93 -29.41 -27.99
C PRO A 243 1.51 -27.95 -28.25
N SER A 244 1.53 -27.55 -29.52
CA SER A 244 0.91 -26.32 -30.01
C SER A 244 -0.57 -26.33 -29.64
N ARG A 245 -0.96 -25.64 -28.57
CA ARG A 245 -2.35 -25.54 -28.14
C ARG A 245 -3.06 -24.43 -28.91
N SER A 246 -4.03 -24.87 -29.69
CA SER A 246 -5.11 -24.09 -30.30
C SER A 246 -5.77 -23.17 -29.27
N THR A 247 -5.91 -21.89 -29.63
CA THR A 247 -6.72 -20.90 -28.93
C THR A 247 -8.21 -21.23 -29.08
N GLU A 248 -8.76 -22.09 -28.22
CA GLU A 248 -10.21 -22.18 -27.99
C GLU A 248 -10.51 -21.84 -26.53
N ILE A 249 -11.05 -20.63 -26.36
CA ILE A 249 -11.46 -20.00 -25.09
C ILE A 249 -12.69 -20.77 -24.57
N LYS A 250 -12.48 -21.70 -23.63
CA LYS A 250 -13.54 -22.49 -23.01
C LYS A 250 -13.99 -21.79 -21.73
N ARG A 251 -14.96 -20.88 -21.88
CA ARG A 251 -15.65 -20.21 -20.76
C ARG A 251 -16.49 -21.22 -19.98
N ASP A 252 -16.62 -21.04 -18.68
CA ASP A 252 -17.53 -21.82 -17.85
C ASP A 252 -19.01 -21.46 -18.14
N LEU A 253 -19.94 -22.17 -17.47
CA LEU A 253 -21.40 -21.98 -17.64
C LEU A 253 -21.89 -20.57 -17.26
N PHE A 254 -21.07 -19.79 -16.55
CA PHE A 254 -21.30 -18.39 -16.17
C PHE A 254 -20.49 -17.39 -17.00
N GLY A 255 -19.75 -17.85 -18.01
CA GLY A 255 -18.93 -17.01 -18.87
C GLY A 255 -17.58 -16.61 -18.26
N ALA A 256 -17.19 -17.15 -17.11
CA ALA A 256 -15.90 -16.88 -16.49
C ALA A 256 -14.80 -17.78 -17.06
N GLU A 257 -13.63 -17.19 -17.30
CA GLU A 257 -12.41 -17.90 -17.62
C GLU A 257 -11.83 -18.54 -16.34
N PRO A 258 -11.32 -19.79 -16.40
CA PRO A 258 -10.61 -20.41 -15.28
C PRO A 258 -9.38 -19.57 -14.90
N PHE A 259 -9.24 -19.23 -13.63
CA PHE A 259 -8.08 -18.50 -13.14
C PHE A 259 -6.84 -19.42 -13.15
N ASP A 260 -5.89 -19.17 -14.06
CA ASP A 260 -4.60 -19.87 -14.10
C ASP A 260 -3.48 -18.91 -13.63
N PRO A 261 -2.89 -19.13 -12.44
CA PRO A 261 -1.79 -18.32 -11.91
C PRO A 261 -0.53 -18.30 -12.80
N PHE A 262 -0.42 -19.22 -13.76
CA PHE A 262 0.77 -19.39 -14.61
C PHE A 262 0.55 -18.95 -16.06
N ASN A 263 -0.68 -18.56 -16.44
CA ASN A 263 -1.03 -18.18 -17.82
C ASN A 263 -1.51 -16.72 -17.93
N CYS A 264 -0.96 -15.83 -17.10
CA CYS A 264 -1.13 -14.39 -17.28
C CYS A 264 -0.36 -13.94 -18.54
N GLY A 265 -1.06 -13.95 -19.68
CA GLY A 265 -0.60 -13.26 -20.89
C GLY A 265 -0.35 -11.78 -20.59
N ALA A 266 0.63 -11.18 -21.27
CA ALA A 266 1.19 -9.86 -21.03
C ALA A 266 0.22 -8.66 -21.24
N ALA A 267 -1.09 -8.86 -21.10
CA ALA A 267 -2.13 -7.91 -21.45
C ALA A 267 -3.26 -7.89 -20.42
N ASP A 268 -2.95 -7.62 -19.14
CA ASP A 268 -3.95 -7.06 -18.21
C ASP A 268 -3.32 -6.34 -16.99
N PHE A 269 -2.16 -5.71 -17.18
CA PHE A 269 -1.63 -4.78 -16.17
C PHE A 269 -2.24 -3.39 -16.40
N PRO A 270 -2.97 -2.81 -15.44
CA PRO A 270 -3.44 -1.44 -15.55
C PRO A 270 -2.21 -0.50 -15.62
N PRO A 271 -2.31 0.68 -16.27
CA PRO A 271 -1.21 1.61 -16.55
C PRO A 271 -0.56 2.29 -15.32
N ASP A 272 -0.63 1.65 -14.15
CA ASP A 272 -0.36 2.21 -12.82
C ASP A 272 0.89 1.58 -12.15
N ILE A 273 1.73 0.82 -12.87
CA ILE A 273 3.02 0.37 -12.33
C ILE A 273 4.10 1.38 -12.67
N GLN A 274 4.18 1.82 -13.93
CA GLN A 274 5.15 2.83 -14.35
C GLN A 274 4.87 4.17 -13.67
N SER A 275 3.61 4.61 -13.58
CA SER A 275 3.27 5.84 -12.84
C SER A 275 3.58 5.76 -11.35
N LYS A 276 3.54 4.55 -10.75
CA LYS A 276 3.87 4.34 -9.33
C LYS A 276 5.37 4.25 -9.10
N LEU A 277 6.10 3.64 -10.04
CA LEU A 277 7.55 3.67 -10.12
C LEU A 277 8.03 5.10 -10.30
N ASP A 278 7.41 5.87 -11.18
CA ASP A 278 7.70 7.27 -11.40
C ASP A 278 7.32 8.10 -10.17
N GLU A 279 6.18 7.87 -9.51
CA GLU A 279 5.80 8.57 -8.27
C GLU A 279 6.75 8.24 -7.10
N MET A 280 7.18 6.99 -6.97
CA MET A 280 8.14 6.59 -5.95
C MET A 280 9.54 7.05 -6.28
N GLN A 281 9.95 6.95 -7.53
CA GLN A 281 11.23 7.44 -8.01
C GLN A 281 11.27 8.97 -7.95
N GLU A 282 10.17 9.67 -8.17
CA GLU A 282 10.00 11.10 -7.94
C GLU A 282 10.03 11.40 -6.44
N GLY A 283 9.29 10.67 -5.60
CA GLY A 283 9.36 10.79 -4.14
C GLY A 283 10.77 10.57 -3.58
N PHE A 284 11.50 9.57 -4.09
CA PHE A 284 12.88 9.27 -3.72
C PHE A 284 13.89 10.23 -4.36
N LYS A 285 13.69 10.67 -5.61
CA LYS A 285 14.50 11.69 -6.30
C LYS A 285 14.23 13.11 -5.77
N MET A 286 13.17 13.28 -4.97
CA MET A 286 12.91 14.47 -4.16
C MET A 286 13.45 14.31 -2.71
N GLY A 287 13.86 13.10 -2.33
CA GLY A 287 14.44 12.73 -1.04
C GLY A 287 15.92 13.09 -0.78
N LEU A 288 16.19 14.37 -0.47
CA LEU A 288 17.06 14.83 0.63
C LEU A 288 18.59 14.50 0.62
N THR A 289 19.41 15.39 0.05
CA THR A 289 20.88 15.43 0.24
C THR A 289 21.27 16.10 1.56
N LEU A 290 22.43 15.71 2.10
CA LEU A 290 22.88 16.04 3.45
C LEU A 290 23.89 17.20 3.41
N GLU A 291 23.40 18.43 3.41
CA GLU A 291 24.17 19.60 3.84
C GLU A 291 23.45 20.28 5.00
N GLY A 292 24.15 20.44 6.12
CA GLY A 292 23.79 21.30 7.25
C GLY A 292 22.30 21.45 7.55
N THR A 293 21.68 20.46 8.20
CA THR A 293 20.33 20.56 8.82
C THR A 293 19.15 20.99 7.93
N VAL A 294 19.34 21.09 6.62
CA VAL A 294 18.27 21.33 5.66
C VAL A 294 18.40 20.27 4.59
N PHE A 295 17.41 19.40 4.51
CA PHE A 295 17.43 18.35 3.52
C PHE A 295 16.87 18.90 2.19
N CYS A 296 17.71 19.09 1.16
CA CYS A 296 17.29 19.56 -0.15
C CYS A 296 17.77 18.62 -1.27
N LEU A 297 17.09 18.57 -2.41
CA LEU A 297 17.59 17.96 -3.66
C LEU A 297 17.48 19.00 -4.77
N ASP A 298 18.61 19.56 -5.19
CA ASP A 298 18.70 20.26 -6.46
C ASP A 298 19.41 19.35 -7.47
N PRO A 299 18.96 19.33 -8.75
CA PRO A 299 19.71 18.65 -9.80
C PRO A 299 21.02 19.41 -9.98
N LEU A 300 22.16 18.73 -9.77
CA LEU A 300 23.42 19.22 -10.29
C LEU A 300 23.27 19.31 -11.82
N ASP A 301 23.18 20.55 -12.28
CA ASP A 301 23.26 20.93 -13.67
C ASP A 301 24.66 20.54 -14.18
N SER A 302 24.71 19.49 -14.99
CA SER A 302 25.89 19.12 -15.76
C SER A 302 26.08 20.14 -16.89
N ARG A 303 26.73 21.27 -16.60
CA ARG A 303 27.38 22.12 -17.62
C ARG A 303 28.73 22.62 -17.11
N CYS A 304 29.75 22.32 -17.92
CA CYS A 304 31.19 22.61 -17.82
C CYS A 304 32.03 21.61 -17.01
#